data_AF-A0A7S4J3Y8-F1
#
_entry.id   AF-A0A7S4J3Y8-F1
#
_cell.length_a   1.000
_cell.length_b   1.000
_cell.length_c   1.000
_cell.angle_alpha   90.00
_cell.angle_beta   90.00
_cell.angle_gamma   90.00
#
_symmetry.space_group_name_H-M   'P 1'
#
loop_
_entity.id
_entity.type
_entity.pdbx_description
1 polymer ?
#
loop_
_entity_poly.entity_id
_entity_poly.type
_entity_poly.pdbx_seq_one_letter_code
_entity_poly.pdbx_strand_id
1 'polypeptide(L)'
;MNPREQIQMQDAIAALQARGDLFTRQLINEKQRVAQLQAKLNEVNEQINSVRESNKKRAISLLNMHTTTANVAYRRVDGLDPTRLARDNQRMLVRNLEGRLNKALVRQNGIENENNVIRDKINKLRRKVRNDNLSRASMAKELESIQEQMDDIMRRAALATDHREKIVEKKNQILRENIDEQEKFHAEYQKLCKSITDQAQMLEDSITGVANDVVSKSNKSEGSGQSSGEATEGINPIEEMRALDDKIAELDKQYEANRRALQKTEEKIQEYEENFKQLREVSGLTSADEIISAFVKNEEESFSIFNYIQAVNQESDIMLEQRTQLEQEIEALRTEQVNKENQRFSIINEYKGNLFS
;
A
#
# COMPACT_ATOMS: atom_id res chain seq x y z
N MET A 1 -88.35 -5.85 -123.77
CA MET A 1 -87.44 -4.85 -123.17
C MET A 1 -87.15 -3.82 -124.23
N ASN A 2 -87.15 -2.54 -123.86
CA ASN A 2 -86.73 -1.46 -124.76
C ASN A 2 -85.19 -1.40 -124.85
N PRO A 3 -84.61 -1.05 -126.01
CA PRO A 3 -83.16 -0.89 -126.13
C PRO A 3 -82.61 0.23 -125.21
N ARG A 4 -83.42 1.24 -124.87
CA ARG A 4 -83.05 2.27 -123.88
C ARG A 4 -82.90 1.73 -122.46
N GLU A 5 -83.71 0.77 -122.05
CA GLU A 5 -83.61 0.13 -120.73
C GLU A 5 -82.31 -0.69 -120.63
N GLN A 6 -81.95 -1.39 -121.70
CA GLN A 6 -80.73 -2.19 -121.77
C GLN A 6 -79.46 -1.32 -121.68
N ILE A 7 -79.42 -0.19 -122.38
CA ILE A 7 -78.30 0.77 -122.30
C ILE A 7 -78.17 1.33 -120.87
N GLN A 8 -79.27 1.78 -120.26
CA GLN A 8 -79.24 2.28 -118.87
C GLN A 8 -78.80 1.21 -117.86
N MET A 9 -79.18 -0.06 -118.07
CA MET A 9 -78.72 -1.17 -117.24
C MET A 9 -77.23 -1.45 -117.44
N GLN A 10 -76.72 -1.32 -118.67
CA GLN A 10 -75.31 -1.50 -119.01
C GLN A 10 -74.43 -0.38 -118.42
N ASP A 11 -74.87 0.88 -118.50
CA ASP A 11 -74.21 2.03 -117.86
C ASP A 11 -74.19 1.88 -116.32
N ALA A 12 -75.30 1.43 -115.74
CA ALA A 12 -75.38 1.15 -114.30
C ALA A 12 -74.44 0.03 -113.86
N ILE A 13 -74.31 -1.04 -114.66
CA ILE A 13 -73.34 -2.13 -114.42
C ILE A 13 -71.91 -1.61 -114.53
N ALA A 14 -71.58 -0.82 -115.55
CA ALA A 14 -70.25 -0.23 -115.72
C ALA A 14 -69.86 0.70 -114.57
N ALA A 15 -70.80 1.53 -114.08
CA ALA A 15 -70.60 2.36 -112.90
C ALA A 15 -70.40 1.53 -111.62
N LEU A 16 -71.10 0.40 -111.49
CA LEU A 16 -70.94 -0.51 -110.36
C LEU A 16 -69.60 -1.26 -110.40
N GLN A 17 -69.14 -1.67 -111.59
CA GLN A 17 -67.83 -2.26 -111.82
C GLN A 17 -66.70 -1.27 -111.47
N ALA A 18 -66.74 -0.05 -112.01
CA ALA A 18 -65.74 0.98 -111.70
C ALA A 18 -65.69 1.33 -110.20
N ARG A 19 -66.83 1.29 -109.50
CA ARG A 19 -66.89 1.44 -108.03
C ARG A 19 -66.33 0.21 -107.30
N GLY A 20 -66.55 -0.99 -107.83
CA GLY A 20 -65.92 -2.23 -107.34
C GLY A 20 -64.40 -2.16 -107.45
N ASP A 21 -63.87 -1.75 -108.60
CA ASP A 21 -62.42 -1.62 -108.84
C ASP A 21 -61.77 -0.53 -107.98
N LEU A 22 -62.50 0.55 -107.69
CA LEU A 22 -62.08 1.55 -106.69
C LEU A 22 -61.95 0.92 -105.30
N PHE A 23 -62.94 0.13 -104.87
CA PHE A 23 -62.92 -0.51 -103.55
C PHE A 23 -61.88 -1.63 -103.44
N THR A 24 -61.66 -2.45 -104.49
CA THR A 24 -60.59 -3.46 -104.46
C THR A 24 -59.22 -2.80 -104.38
N ARG A 25 -58.99 -1.71 -105.11
CA ARG A 25 -57.76 -0.90 -105.01
C ARG A 25 -57.57 -0.30 -103.61
N GLN A 26 -58.62 0.24 -102.99
CA GLN A 26 -58.57 0.74 -101.61
C GLN A 26 -58.26 -0.38 -100.61
N LEU A 27 -58.89 -1.55 -100.75
CA LEU A 27 -58.66 -2.72 -99.89
C LEU A 27 -57.23 -3.26 -100.03
N ILE A 28 -56.67 -3.27 -101.25
CA ILE A 28 -55.27 -3.63 -101.50
C ILE A 28 -54.32 -2.63 -100.80
N ASN A 29 -54.57 -1.33 -100.92
CA ASN A 29 -53.76 -0.29 -100.28
C ASN A 29 -53.79 -0.41 -98.74
N GLU A 30 -54.97 -0.60 -98.14
CA GLU A 30 -55.08 -0.77 -96.68
C GLU A 30 -54.49 -2.11 -96.20
N LYS A 31 -54.61 -3.20 -96.98
CA LYS A 31 -53.91 -4.46 -96.68
C LYS A 31 -52.38 -4.29 -96.70
N GLN A 32 -51.83 -3.52 -97.64
CA GLN A 32 -50.41 -3.17 -97.66
C GLN A 32 -50.02 -2.30 -96.45
N ARG A 33 -50.85 -1.31 -96.09
CA ARG A 33 -50.64 -0.44 -94.93
C ARG A 33 -50.63 -1.22 -93.62
N VAL A 34 -51.58 -2.14 -93.43
CA VAL A 34 -51.64 -3.03 -92.25
C VAL A 34 -50.39 -3.93 -92.18
N ALA A 35 -49.94 -4.49 -93.31
CA ALA A 35 -48.71 -5.29 -93.34
C ALA A 35 -47.46 -4.46 -92.97
N GLN A 36 -47.34 -3.21 -93.46
CA GLN A 36 -46.27 -2.29 -93.08
C GLN A 36 -46.32 -1.91 -91.60
N LEU A 37 -47.51 -1.68 -91.04
CA LEU A 37 -47.68 -1.41 -89.61
C LEU A 37 -47.32 -2.62 -88.74
N GLN A 38 -47.71 -3.83 -89.14
CA GLN A 38 -47.34 -5.06 -88.42
C GLN A 38 -45.83 -5.31 -88.45
N ALA A 39 -45.15 -5.05 -89.58
CA ALA A 39 -43.70 -5.15 -89.67
C ALA A 39 -43.00 -4.17 -88.69
N LYS A 40 -43.45 -2.91 -88.64
CA LYS A 40 -42.93 -1.92 -87.68
C LYS A 40 -43.24 -2.26 -86.22
N LEU A 41 -44.40 -2.87 -85.94
CA LEU A 41 -44.78 -3.33 -84.61
C LEU A 41 -43.84 -4.46 -84.14
N ASN A 42 -43.53 -5.40 -85.02
CA ASN A 42 -42.56 -6.47 -84.76
C ASN A 42 -41.15 -5.89 -84.52
N GLU A 43 -40.68 -4.97 -85.40
CA GLU A 43 -39.38 -4.31 -85.26
C GLU A 43 -39.25 -3.56 -83.92
N VAL A 44 -40.26 -2.78 -83.52
CA VAL A 44 -40.29 -2.07 -82.24
C VAL A 44 -40.33 -3.03 -81.05
N ASN A 45 -41.03 -4.16 -81.16
CA ASN A 45 -41.00 -5.21 -80.13
C ASN A 45 -39.61 -5.85 -79.99
N GLU A 46 -38.92 -6.12 -81.10
CA GLU A 46 -37.55 -6.64 -81.09
C GLU A 46 -36.55 -5.63 -80.49
N GLN A 47 -36.68 -4.35 -80.83
CA GLN A 47 -35.91 -3.26 -80.20
C GLN A 47 -36.19 -3.17 -78.68
N ILE A 48 -37.46 -3.22 -78.26
CA ILE A 48 -37.84 -3.23 -76.83
C ILE A 48 -37.25 -4.45 -76.10
N ASN A 49 -37.29 -5.64 -76.71
CA ASN A 49 -36.74 -6.85 -76.12
C ASN A 49 -35.20 -6.79 -76.03
N SER A 50 -34.52 -6.30 -77.06
CA SER A 50 -33.07 -6.06 -77.07
C SER A 50 -32.64 -5.07 -75.99
N VAL A 51 -33.36 -3.95 -75.84
CA VAL A 51 -33.13 -2.97 -74.76
C VAL A 51 -33.40 -3.56 -73.38
N ARG A 52 -34.48 -4.34 -73.21
CA ARG A 52 -34.78 -5.06 -71.96
C ARG A 52 -33.67 -6.04 -71.59
N GLU A 53 -33.19 -6.85 -72.54
CA GLU A 53 -32.06 -7.76 -72.31
C GLU A 53 -30.76 -7.04 -71.99
N SER A 54 -30.42 -5.98 -72.74
CA SER A 54 -29.22 -5.17 -72.51
C SER A 54 -29.25 -4.55 -71.11
N ASN A 55 -30.39 -3.99 -70.69
CA ASN A 55 -30.58 -3.45 -69.36
C ASN A 55 -30.58 -4.55 -68.27
N LYS A 56 -31.15 -5.74 -68.52
CA LYS A 56 -31.08 -6.90 -67.61
C LYS A 56 -29.63 -7.37 -67.40
N LYS A 57 -28.84 -7.46 -68.48
CA LYS A 57 -27.41 -7.80 -68.44
C LYS A 57 -26.58 -6.76 -67.67
N ARG A 58 -26.82 -5.46 -67.93
CA ARG A 58 -26.19 -4.34 -67.19
C ARG A 58 -26.58 -4.33 -65.71
N ALA A 59 -27.84 -4.55 -65.39
CA ALA A 59 -28.35 -4.63 -64.02
C ALA A 59 -27.72 -5.79 -63.23
N ILE A 60 -27.63 -6.99 -63.83
CA ILE A 60 -26.96 -8.14 -63.22
C ILE A 60 -25.48 -7.84 -62.96
N SER A 61 -24.78 -7.19 -63.91
CA SER A 61 -23.39 -6.78 -63.72
C SER A 61 -23.23 -5.81 -62.54
N LEU A 62 -24.03 -4.74 -62.47
CA LEU A 62 -23.99 -3.75 -61.39
C LEU A 62 -24.35 -4.35 -60.01
N LEU A 63 -25.32 -5.28 -59.96
CA LEU A 63 -25.66 -5.98 -58.72
C LEU A 63 -24.53 -6.91 -58.25
N ASN A 64 -23.90 -7.65 -59.18
CA ASN A 64 -22.84 -8.60 -58.84
C ASN A 64 -21.52 -7.91 -58.46
N MET A 65 -21.21 -6.72 -59.00
CA MET A 65 -19.97 -5.96 -58.73
C MET A 65 -19.68 -5.70 -57.25
N HIS A 66 -20.71 -5.70 -56.39
CA HIS A 66 -20.59 -5.36 -54.97
C HIS A 66 -21.16 -6.42 -54.02
N THR A 67 -21.40 -7.66 -54.49
CA THR A 67 -21.88 -8.77 -53.65
C THR A 67 -20.97 -9.99 -53.72
N THR A 68 -20.32 -10.35 -52.61
CA THR A 68 -19.51 -11.57 -52.46
C THR A 68 -20.34 -12.84 -52.23
N THR A 69 -21.57 -12.90 -52.76
CA THR A 69 -22.53 -13.98 -52.50
C THR A 69 -22.77 -14.79 -53.77
N ALA A 70 -22.45 -16.09 -53.74
CA ALA A 70 -22.43 -16.97 -54.91
C ALA A 70 -23.81 -17.34 -55.52
N ASN A 71 -24.87 -16.58 -55.22
CA ASN A 71 -26.24 -16.94 -55.59
C ASN A 71 -26.80 -16.02 -56.68
N VAL A 72 -27.09 -16.60 -57.85
CA VAL A 72 -27.22 -15.89 -59.14
C VAL A 72 -28.40 -14.91 -59.14
N ALA A 73 -28.12 -13.62 -59.39
CA ALA A 73 -29.09 -12.52 -59.28
C ALA A 73 -30.26 -12.53 -60.27
N TYR A 74 -30.34 -13.50 -61.20
CA TYR A 74 -31.34 -13.57 -62.28
C TYR A 74 -32.80 -13.42 -61.81
N ARG A 75 -33.16 -14.00 -60.66
CA ARG A 75 -34.54 -13.94 -60.11
C ARG A 75 -34.90 -12.60 -59.46
N ARG A 76 -33.96 -11.65 -59.33
CA ARG A 76 -34.18 -10.34 -58.67
C ARG A 76 -34.29 -9.15 -59.65
N VAL A 77 -34.21 -9.41 -60.96
CA VAL A 77 -34.18 -8.37 -62.01
C VAL A 77 -35.43 -8.40 -62.90
N ASP A 78 -36.35 -9.36 -62.72
CA ASP A 78 -37.67 -9.31 -63.33
C ASP A 78 -38.66 -8.51 -62.48
N GLY A 79 -39.31 -7.52 -63.09
CA GLY A 79 -40.49 -6.85 -62.55
C GLY A 79 -40.27 -5.65 -61.61
N LEU A 80 -39.05 -5.41 -61.10
CA LEU A 80 -38.77 -4.28 -60.19
C LEU A 80 -37.51 -3.50 -60.58
N ASP A 81 -37.49 -2.19 -60.34
CA ASP A 81 -36.43 -1.27 -60.76
C ASP A 81 -35.03 -1.71 -60.31
N PRO A 82 -34.15 -2.18 -61.22
CA PRO A 82 -32.84 -2.70 -60.85
C PRO A 82 -31.94 -1.61 -60.24
N THR A 83 -32.09 -0.36 -60.70
CA THR A 83 -31.39 0.81 -60.16
C THR A 83 -31.76 1.07 -58.69
N ARG A 84 -33.02 0.84 -58.31
CA ARG A 84 -33.48 1.01 -56.92
C ARG A 84 -32.91 -0.10 -56.04
N LEU A 85 -33.01 -1.35 -56.48
CA LEU A 85 -32.44 -2.50 -55.78
C LEU A 85 -30.92 -2.38 -55.60
N ALA A 86 -30.19 -1.92 -56.62
CA ALA A 86 -28.75 -1.67 -56.52
C ALA A 86 -28.41 -0.58 -55.50
N ARG A 87 -29.15 0.55 -55.52
CA ARG A 87 -28.99 1.65 -54.55
C ARG A 87 -29.27 1.21 -53.11
N ASP A 88 -30.31 0.40 -52.90
CA ASP A 88 -30.68 -0.06 -51.56
C ASP A 88 -29.72 -1.15 -51.05
N ASN A 89 -29.21 -2.04 -51.92
CA ASN A 89 -28.10 -2.95 -51.58
C ASN A 89 -26.82 -2.16 -51.20
N GLN A 90 -26.46 -1.13 -51.97
CA GLN A 90 -25.30 -0.28 -51.68
C GLN A 90 -25.44 0.43 -50.32
N ARG A 91 -26.63 0.95 -50.00
CA ARG A 91 -26.95 1.53 -48.68
C ARG A 91 -26.76 0.52 -47.54
N MET A 92 -27.22 -0.72 -47.71
CA MET A 92 -27.05 -1.77 -46.70
C MET A 92 -25.58 -2.20 -46.53
N LEU A 93 -24.80 -2.22 -47.62
CA LEU A 93 -23.35 -2.46 -47.56
C LEU A 93 -22.62 -1.32 -46.81
N VAL A 94 -22.91 -0.06 -47.15
CA VAL A 94 -22.37 1.11 -46.44
C VAL A 94 -22.70 1.06 -44.95
N ARG A 95 -23.97 0.84 -44.58
CA ARG A 95 -24.40 0.68 -43.19
C ARG A 95 -23.70 -0.47 -42.45
N ASN A 96 -23.37 -1.57 -43.15
CA ASN A 96 -22.60 -2.67 -42.57
C ASN A 96 -21.14 -2.28 -42.33
N LEU A 97 -20.52 -1.59 -43.28
CA LEU A 97 -19.13 -1.09 -43.17
C LEU A 97 -19.01 -0.02 -42.07
N GLU A 98 -19.94 0.93 -41.98
CA GLU A 98 -20.07 1.89 -40.87
C GLU A 98 -20.21 1.16 -39.53
N GLY A 99 -21.10 0.17 -39.44
CA GLY A 99 -21.28 -0.64 -38.23
C GLY A 99 -20.03 -1.45 -37.84
N ARG A 100 -19.22 -1.88 -38.82
CA ARG A 100 -17.92 -2.54 -38.60
C ARG A 100 -16.84 -1.55 -38.17
N LEU A 101 -16.81 -0.35 -38.76
CA LEU A 101 -15.89 0.73 -38.42
C LEU A 101 -16.14 1.24 -37.00
N ASN A 102 -17.39 1.53 -36.64
CA ASN A 102 -17.75 1.95 -35.28
C ASN A 102 -17.36 0.88 -34.23
N LYS A 103 -17.56 -0.40 -34.54
CA LYS A 103 -17.08 -1.52 -33.68
C LYS A 103 -15.55 -1.63 -33.62
N ALA A 104 -14.82 -1.14 -34.64
CA ALA A 104 -13.36 -1.08 -34.61
C ALA A 104 -12.88 0.12 -33.76
N LEU A 105 -13.47 1.30 -33.96
CA LEU A 105 -13.16 2.51 -33.19
C LEU A 105 -13.44 2.33 -31.69
N VAL A 106 -14.56 1.71 -31.31
CA VAL A 106 -14.86 1.42 -29.89
C VAL A 106 -13.81 0.48 -29.28
N ARG A 107 -13.32 -0.52 -30.02
CA ARG A 107 -12.21 -1.38 -29.54
C ARG A 107 -10.88 -0.64 -29.47
N GLN A 108 -10.58 0.22 -30.44
CA GLN A 108 -9.38 1.05 -30.44
C GLN A 108 -9.37 1.95 -29.20
N ASN A 109 -10.45 2.69 -28.94
CA ASN A 109 -10.58 3.57 -27.77
C ASN A 109 -10.45 2.78 -26.45
N GLY A 110 -10.98 1.56 -26.38
CA GLY A 110 -10.78 0.66 -25.24
C GLY A 110 -9.31 0.31 -25.02
N ILE A 111 -8.62 -0.15 -26.07
CA ILE A 111 -7.19 -0.48 -26.03
C ILE A 111 -6.33 0.75 -25.71
N GLU A 112 -6.67 1.94 -26.20
CA GLU A 112 -5.98 3.19 -25.89
C GLU A 112 -6.15 3.57 -24.41
N ASN A 113 -7.36 3.38 -23.85
CA ASN A 113 -7.62 3.58 -22.42
C ASN A 113 -6.86 2.57 -21.53
N GLU A 114 -6.87 1.28 -21.89
CA GLU A 114 -6.08 0.24 -21.22
C GLU A 114 -4.57 0.58 -21.24
N ASN A 115 -4.05 1.03 -22.38
CA ASN A 115 -2.67 1.50 -22.50
C ASN A 115 -2.38 2.72 -21.61
N ASN A 116 -3.33 3.64 -21.43
CA ASN A 116 -3.18 4.78 -20.51
C ASN A 116 -3.14 4.31 -19.04
N VAL A 117 -4.03 3.41 -18.63
CA VAL A 117 -3.99 2.81 -17.28
C VAL A 117 -2.68 2.07 -17.02
N ILE A 118 -2.14 1.36 -18.02
CA ILE A 118 -0.83 0.70 -17.94
C ILE A 118 0.31 1.72 -17.84
N ARG A 119 0.30 2.80 -18.63
CA ARG A 119 1.28 3.90 -18.54
C ARG A 119 1.27 4.54 -17.15
N ASP A 120 0.10 4.79 -16.56
CA ASP A 120 -0.01 5.36 -15.22
C ASP A 120 0.45 4.39 -14.13
N LYS A 121 0.16 3.09 -14.27
CA LYS A 121 0.73 2.06 -13.37
C LYS A 121 2.25 2.02 -13.46
N ILE A 122 2.83 2.09 -14.67
CA ILE A 122 4.29 2.18 -14.89
C ILE A 122 4.85 3.48 -14.28
N ASN A 123 4.17 4.62 -14.42
CA ASN A 123 4.61 5.89 -13.85
C ASN A 123 4.55 5.90 -12.31
N LYS A 124 3.52 5.31 -11.71
CA LYS A 124 3.43 5.09 -10.26
C LYS A 124 4.58 4.20 -9.75
N LEU A 125 4.86 3.09 -10.44
CA LEU A 125 5.97 2.19 -10.11
C LEU A 125 7.35 2.88 -10.27
N ARG A 126 7.56 3.66 -11.33
CA ARG A 126 8.78 4.46 -11.54
C ARG A 126 9.00 5.49 -10.43
N ARG A 127 7.94 6.16 -9.96
CA ARG A 127 8.00 7.06 -8.80
C ARG A 127 8.39 6.30 -7.54
N LYS A 128 7.77 5.14 -7.26
CA LYS A 128 8.17 4.29 -6.12
C LYS A 128 9.65 3.90 -6.18
N VAL A 129 10.11 3.32 -7.29
CA VAL A 129 11.52 2.90 -7.44
C VAL A 129 12.50 4.07 -7.28
N ARG A 130 12.14 5.28 -7.73
CA ARG A 130 12.95 6.49 -7.48
C ARG A 130 13.03 6.81 -5.98
N ASN A 131 11.92 6.75 -5.26
CA ASN A 131 11.88 7.00 -3.82
C ASN A 131 12.64 5.90 -3.05
N ASP A 132 12.38 4.62 -3.33
CA ASP A 132 13.07 3.47 -2.74
C ASP A 132 14.61 3.59 -2.90
N ASN A 133 15.08 4.05 -4.06
CA ASN A 133 16.51 4.27 -4.32
C ASN A 133 17.08 5.49 -3.57
N LEU A 134 16.30 6.56 -3.37
CA LEU A 134 16.72 7.71 -2.55
C LEU A 134 16.82 7.32 -1.07
N SER A 135 15.83 6.60 -0.52
CA SER A 135 15.86 6.08 0.85
C SER A 135 17.03 5.13 1.07
N ARG A 136 17.30 4.21 0.13
CA ARG A 136 18.51 3.36 0.16
C ARG A 136 19.81 4.17 0.17
N ALA A 137 19.89 5.26 -0.59
CA ALA A 137 21.07 6.12 -0.64
C ALA A 137 21.28 6.94 0.65
N SER A 138 20.23 7.20 1.43
CA SER A 138 20.35 7.76 2.78
C SER A 138 20.85 6.69 3.75
N MET A 139 20.12 5.57 3.87
CA MET A 139 20.46 4.47 4.78
C MET A 139 21.86 3.90 4.53
N ALA A 140 22.34 3.88 3.28
CA ALA A 140 23.71 3.47 2.97
C ALA A 140 24.78 4.38 3.62
N LYS A 141 24.56 5.71 3.63
CA LYS A 141 25.45 6.67 4.29
C LYS A 141 25.35 6.62 5.81
N GLU A 142 24.15 6.37 6.33
CA GLU A 142 23.91 6.17 7.76
C GLU A 142 24.66 4.93 8.25
N LEU A 143 24.60 3.82 7.50
CA LEU A 143 25.38 2.60 7.77
C LEU A 143 26.89 2.82 7.64
N GLU A 144 27.35 3.57 6.64
CA GLU A 144 28.77 3.94 6.45
C GLU A 144 29.28 4.75 7.66
N SER A 145 28.52 5.75 8.14
CA SER A 145 28.88 6.52 9.33
C SER A 145 28.83 5.70 10.63
N ILE A 146 27.88 4.76 10.77
CA ILE A 146 27.85 3.80 11.89
C ILE A 146 29.09 2.89 11.86
N GLN A 147 29.53 2.46 10.68
CA GLN A 147 30.76 1.66 10.54
C GLN A 147 32.00 2.48 10.94
N GLU A 148 32.13 3.73 10.49
CA GLU A 148 33.21 4.62 10.91
C GLU A 148 33.24 4.80 12.44
N GLN A 149 32.09 5.02 13.06
CA GLN A 149 31.95 5.14 14.52
C GLN A 149 32.33 3.83 15.25
N MET A 150 31.96 2.67 14.71
CA MET A 150 32.32 1.36 15.25
C MET A 150 33.83 1.11 15.19
N ASP A 151 34.47 1.44 14.06
CA ASP A 151 35.93 1.37 13.93
C ASP A 151 36.65 2.36 14.87
N ASP A 152 36.05 3.51 15.14
CA ASP A 152 36.55 4.50 16.10
C ASP A 152 36.47 3.99 17.55
N ILE A 153 35.34 3.38 17.94
CA ILE A 153 35.15 2.73 19.24
C ILE A 153 36.12 1.55 19.40
N MET A 154 36.27 0.72 18.37
CA MET A 154 37.22 -0.40 18.37
C MET A 154 38.67 0.07 18.54
N ARG A 155 39.08 1.15 17.86
CA ARG A 155 40.41 1.76 18.04
C ARG A 155 40.61 2.31 19.46
N ARG A 156 39.60 2.95 20.06
CA ARG A 156 39.66 3.41 21.47
C ARG A 156 39.75 2.25 22.45
N ALA A 157 39.00 1.17 22.23
CA ALA A 157 39.02 -0.04 23.06
C ALA A 157 40.36 -0.79 23.00
N ALA A 158 40.99 -0.85 21.82
CA ALA A 158 42.35 -1.38 21.67
C ALA A 158 43.37 -0.57 22.49
N LEU A 159 43.38 0.76 22.33
CA LEU A 159 44.27 1.64 23.11
C LEU A 159 44.04 1.52 24.63
N ALA A 160 42.79 1.44 25.09
CA ALA A 160 42.47 1.21 26.49
C ALA A 160 43.00 -0.15 27.00
N THR A 161 43.02 -1.18 26.14
CA THR A 161 43.57 -2.50 26.46
C THR A 161 45.10 -2.45 26.57
N ASP A 162 45.79 -1.79 25.63
CA ASP A 162 47.24 -1.54 25.71
C ASP A 162 47.64 -0.81 26.99
N HIS A 163 46.86 0.20 27.40
CA HIS A 163 47.07 0.94 28.63
C HIS A 163 46.84 0.07 29.88
N ARG A 164 45.77 -0.74 29.88
CA ARG A 164 45.49 -1.72 30.95
C ARG A 164 46.64 -2.73 31.10
N GLU A 165 47.20 -3.23 30.00
CA GLU A 165 48.31 -4.19 30.04
C GLU A 165 49.59 -3.58 30.61
N LYS A 166 49.95 -2.36 30.20
CA LYS A 166 51.08 -1.60 30.78
C LYS A 166 50.90 -1.30 32.27
N ILE A 167 49.66 -1.15 32.75
CA ILE A 167 49.35 -1.01 34.18
C ILE A 167 49.47 -2.35 34.92
N VAL A 168 48.98 -3.45 34.34
CA VAL A 168 49.12 -4.80 34.91
C VAL A 168 50.59 -5.24 34.98
N GLU A 169 51.39 -4.94 33.97
CA GLU A 169 52.83 -5.21 33.97
C GLU A 169 53.54 -4.47 35.11
N LYS A 170 53.32 -3.15 35.24
CA LYS A 170 53.87 -2.35 36.36
C LYS A 170 53.39 -2.84 37.73
N LYS A 171 52.11 -3.21 37.87
CA LYS A 171 51.59 -3.83 39.10
C LYS A 171 52.34 -5.11 39.44
N ASN A 172 52.57 -5.98 38.45
CA ASN A 172 53.26 -7.25 38.63
C ASN A 172 54.76 -7.06 38.96
N GLN A 173 55.41 -6.01 38.43
CA GLN A 173 56.75 -5.60 38.84
C GLN A 173 56.77 -5.18 40.32
N ILE A 174 55.93 -4.21 40.70
CA ILE A 174 55.86 -3.69 42.08
C ILE A 174 55.52 -4.81 43.09
N LEU A 175 54.68 -5.78 42.70
CA LEU A 175 54.39 -6.96 43.54
C LEU A 175 55.62 -7.85 43.76
N ARG A 176 56.51 -8.01 42.78
CA ARG A 176 57.78 -8.75 42.96
C ARG A 176 58.73 -7.97 43.86
N GLU A 177 58.88 -6.66 43.62
CA GLU A 177 59.73 -5.78 44.44
C GLU A 177 59.30 -5.80 45.92
N ASN A 178 57.99 -5.76 46.19
CA ASN A 178 57.45 -5.91 47.55
C ASN A 178 57.71 -7.29 48.18
N ILE A 179 57.65 -8.39 47.40
CA ILE A 179 57.98 -9.74 47.90
C ILE A 179 59.47 -9.82 48.25
N ASP A 180 60.35 -9.37 47.34
CA ASP A 180 61.79 -9.35 47.56
C ASP A 180 62.16 -8.48 48.78
N GLU A 181 61.45 -7.37 49.03
CA GLU A 181 61.64 -6.53 50.22
C GLU A 181 61.11 -7.19 51.51
N GLN A 182 59.95 -7.86 51.46
CA GLN A 182 59.42 -8.62 52.59
C GLN A 182 60.33 -9.80 52.96
N GLU A 183 60.91 -10.51 51.99
CA GLU A 183 61.89 -11.57 52.24
C GLU A 183 63.17 -11.03 52.89
N LYS A 184 63.71 -9.90 52.41
CA LYS A 184 64.87 -9.22 53.04
C LYS A 184 64.54 -8.79 54.48
N PHE A 185 63.40 -8.13 54.69
CA PHE A 185 62.96 -7.68 56.01
C PHE A 185 62.75 -8.87 56.96
N HIS A 186 62.12 -9.95 56.53
CA HIS A 186 61.98 -11.16 57.34
C HIS A 186 63.33 -11.82 57.65
N ALA A 187 64.28 -11.82 56.72
CA ALA A 187 65.62 -12.34 56.96
C ALA A 187 66.41 -11.48 57.96
N GLU A 188 66.23 -10.15 57.96
CA GLU A 188 66.83 -9.25 58.95
C GLU A 188 66.14 -9.34 60.32
N TYR A 189 64.81 -9.36 60.34
CA TYR A 189 64.02 -9.57 61.56
C TYR A 189 64.38 -10.92 62.23
N GLN A 190 64.54 -12.01 61.46
CA GLN A 190 65.00 -13.28 62.02
C GLN A 190 66.42 -13.23 62.58
N LYS A 191 67.35 -12.47 61.99
CA LYS A 191 68.70 -12.27 62.57
C LYS A 191 68.63 -11.50 63.89
N LEU A 192 67.80 -10.44 63.94
CA LEU A 192 67.61 -9.64 65.14
C LEU A 192 66.93 -10.45 66.26
N CYS A 193 65.87 -11.19 65.94
CA CYS A 193 65.22 -12.10 66.89
C CYS A 193 66.20 -13.14 67.44
N LYS A 194 67.07 -13.73 66.62
CA LYS A 194 68.14 -14.63 67.10
C LYS A 194 69.09 -13.91 68.06
N SER A 195 69.62 -12.76 67.68
CA SER A 195 70.49 -11.98 68.58
C SER A 195 69.81 -11.59 69.91
N ILE A 196 68.48 -11.38 69.90
CA ILE A 196 67.71 -11.11 71.11
C ILE A 196 67.46 -12.38 71.92
N THR A 197 67.18 -13.53 71.30
CA THR A 197 67.06 -14.81 72.03
C THR A 197 68.40 -15.25 72.62
N ASP A 198 69.50 -15.05 71.91
CA ASP A 198 70.84 -15.39 72.38
C ASP A 198 71.22 -14.50 73.58
N GLN A 199 70.91 -13.19 73.52
CA GLN A 199 71.08 -12.26 74.65
C GLN A 199 70.13 -12.59 75.81
N ALA A 200 68.88 -12.95 75.54
CA ALA A 200 67.89 -13.31 76.55
C ALA A 200 68.26 -14.63 77.26
N GLN A 201 68.80 -15.62 76.53
CA GLN A 201 69.32 -16.86 77.12
C GLN A 201 70.53 -16.59 78.01
N MET A 202 71.52 -15.83 77.53
CA MET A 202 72.68 -15.43 78.34
C MET A 202 72.28 -14.63 79.60
N LEU A 203 71.20 -13.85 79.52
CA LEU A 203 70.63 -13.10 80.63
C LEU A 203 69.73 -13.98 81.53
N GLU A 204 69.06 -15.01 81.01
CA GLU A 204 68.29 -15.99 81.77
C GLU A 204 69.20 -16.97 82.51
N ASP A 205 70.30 -17.43 81.92
CA ASP A 205 71.36 -18.17 82.61
C ASP A 205 71.96 -17.33 83.77
N SER A 206 72.15 -16.03 83.54
CA SER A 206 72.62 -15.10 84.57
C SER A 206 71.57 -14.85 85.66
N ILE A 207 70.29 -14.65 85.28
CA ILE A 207 69.21 -14.37 86.22
C ILE A 207 68.75 -15.62 86.96
N THR A 208 68.73 -16.82 86.38
CA THR A 208 68.44 -18.06 87.11
C THR A 208 69.52 -18.37 88.15
N GLY A 209 70.78 -18.00 87.88
CA GLY A 209 71.86 -17.97 88.86
C GLY A 209 71.60 -17.04 90.06
N VAL A 210 70.83 -15.95 89.88
CA VAL A 210 70.51 -14.94 90.92
C VAL A 210 69.11 -15.14 91.54
N ALA A 211 68.15 -15.68 90.80
CA ALA A 211 66.76 -15.87 91.22
C ALA A 211 66.62 -17.05 92.21
N ASN A 212 67.48 -18.06 92.10
CA ASN A 212 67.68 -19.07 93.15
C ASN A 212 68.02 -18.45 94.52
N ASP A 213 68.62 -17.25 94.53
CA ASP A 213 68.98 -16.50 95.75
C ASP A 213 67.81 -15.62 96.26
N VAL A 214 66.98 -15.10 95.34
CA VAL A 214 65.99 -14.02 95.62
C VAL A 214 64.55 -14.50 95.82
N VAL A 215 64.14 -15.68 95.32
CA VAL A 215 62.74 -16.20 95.40
C VAL A 215 62.26 -16.52 96.83
N SER A 216 63.05 -16.19 97.87
CA SER A 216 62.72 -16.40 99.29
C SER A 216 61.76 -15.37 99.93
N LYS A 217 61.34 -14.30 99.23
CA LYS A 217 60.30 -13.31 99.61
C LYS A 217 59.67 -12.70 98.33
N SER A 218 58.42 -12.24 98.23
CA SER A 218 57.20 -12.25 99.09
C SER A 218 55.96 -11.87 98.21
N ASN A 219 54.71 -11.81 98.71
CA ASN A 219 53.50 -12.03 97.86
C ASN A 219 52.23 -11.15 98.19
N LYS A 220 51.50 -10.66 97.14
CA LYS A 220 50.07 -10.14 97.07
C LYS A 220 49.68 -8.80 97.79
N SER A 221 48.51 -8.11 97.61
CA SER A 221 47.20 -8.25 96.85
C SER A 221 46.39 -6.90 96.71
N GLU A 222 45.50 -6.75 95.69
CA GLU A 222 44.14 -6.06 95.52
C GLU A 222 43.79 -4.69 96.22
N GLY A 223 42.71 -3.88 96.00
CA GLY A 223 41.42 -3.73 95.22
C GLY A 223 40.68 -2.41 95.70
N SER A 224 39.45 -1.89 95.37
CA SER A 224 38.32 -2.00 94.39
C SER A 224 37.33 -0.76 94.55
N GLY A 225 36.17 -0.59 93.85
CA GLY A 225 35.19 0.55 94.11
C GLY A 225 33.92 0.76 93.19
N GLN A 226 32.89 1.53 93.64
CA GLN A 226 31.52 1.86 93.07
C GLN A 226 30.85 3.08 93.81
N SER A 227 29.66 3.71 93.53
CA SER A 227 28.75 4.00 92.36
C SER A 227 27.54 4.95 92.72
N SER A 228 26.74 5.48 91.74
CA SER A 228 25.33 6.07 91.83
C SER A 228 25.05 7.38 92.66
N GLY A 229 23.94 8.16 92.55
CA GLY A 229 22.77 8.26 91.61
C GLY A 229 21.56 9.16 92.10
N GLU A 230 20.74 9.74 91.18
CA GLU A 230 19.30 10.22 91.29
C GLU A 230 18.88 11.41 92.26
N ALA A 231 17.70 12.11 92.24
CA ALA A 231 16.59 12.44 91.26
C ALA A 231 15.54 13.51 91.82
N THR A 232 14.48 13.87 91.03
CA THR A 232 13.16 14.60 91.34
C THR A 232 13.15 16.14 91.66
N GLU A 233 12.08 17.00 91.70
CA GLU A 233 10.59 17.01 91.37
C GLU A 233 9.93 18.46 91.39
N GLY A 234 8.64 18.66 90.95
CA GLY A 234 7.68 19.63 91.58
C GLY A 234 6.84 20.71 90.79
N ILE A 235 5.52 20.81 91.12
CA ILE A 235 4.54 21.97 90.98
C ILE A 235 3.98 22.35 89.57
N ASN A 236 2.69 22.75 89.52
CA ASN A 236 1.90 23.00 88.28
C ASN A 236 1.89 24.45 87.75
N PRO A 237 2.24 24.67 86.47
CA PRO A 237 1.75 25.77 85.63
C PRO A 237 0.75 25.26 84.56
N ILE A 238 0.11 24.11 84.84
CA ILE A 238 -0.24 23.08 83.84
C ILE A 238 -1.30 23.46 82.80
N GLU A 239 -2.18 24.45 82.96
CA GLU A 239 -3.22 24.71 81.95
C GLU A 239 -2.81 25.75 80.89
N GLU A 240 -2.06 26.81 81.26
CA GLU A 240 -1.39 27.64 80.25
C GLU A 240 -0.15 26.94 79.69
N MET A 241 0.58 26.14 80.50
CA MET A 241 1.56 25.23 79.94
C MET A 241 0.92 24.19 79.03
N ARG A 242 -0.21 23.54 79.34
CA ARG A 242 -0.88 22.65 78.35
C ARG A 242 -1.34 23.39 77.11
N ALA A 243 -1.90 24.60 77.21
CA ALA A 243 -2.26 25.37 76.02
C ALA A 243 -1.02 25.74 75.16
N LEU A 244 0.17 25.83 75.76
CA LEU A 244 1.43 25.98 75.06
C LEU A 244 2.05 24.64 74.63
N ASP A 245 1.92 23.57 75.41
CA ASP A 245 2.50 22.22 75.20
C ASP A 245 1.68 21.45 74.16
N ASP A 246 0.35 21.63 74.11
CA ASP A 246 -0.53 21.16 73.02
C ASP A 246 -0.21 21.92 71.73
N LYS A 247 0.16 23.20 71.84
CA LYS A 247 0.53 24.04 70.69
C LYS A 247 1.97 23.80 70.23
N ILE A 248 2.88 23.46 71.14
CA ILE A 248 4.23 22.96 70.88
C ILE A 248 4.13 21.54 70.33
N ALA A 249 3.28 20.66 70.86
CA ALA A 249 3.05 19.33 70.32
C ALA A 249 2.38 19.37 68.93
N GLU A 250 1.47 20.30 68.67
CA GLU A 250 0.92 20.51 67.33
C GLU A 250 1.96 21.15 66.38
N LEU A 251 2.83 22.03 66.88
CA LEU A 251 3.98 22.56 66.12
C LEU A 251 5.04 21.48 65.86
N ASP A 252 5.34 20.60 66.81
CA ASP A 252 6.28 19.48 66.71
C ASP A 252 5.72 18.39 65.80
N LYS A 253 4.40 18.16 65.84
CA LYS A 253 3.66 17.30 64.90
C LYS A 253 3.65 17.89 63.50
N GLN A 254 3.54 19.21 63.35
CA GLN A 254 3.73 19.91 62.08
C GLN A 254 5.20 19.92 61.63
N TYR A 255 6.15 20.00 62.56
CA TYR A 255 7.59 19.96 62.28
C TYR A 255 8.04 18.56 61.90
N GLU A 256 7.51 17.51 62.54
CA GLU A 256 7.65 16.11 62.15
C GLU A 256 6.95 15.83 60.81
N ALA A 257 5.74 16.36 60.58
CA ALA A 257 5.07 16.23 59.29
C ALA A 257 5.88 16.90 58.18
N ASN A 258 6.38 18.11 58.40
CA ASN A 258 7.26 18.84 57.49
C ASN A 258 8.62 18.15 57.33
N ARG A 259 9.21 17.58 58.38
CA ARG A 259 10.47 16.82 58.34
C ARG A 259 10.31 15.52 57.56
N ARG A 260 9.21 14.79 57.76
CA ARG A 260 8.86 13.58 56.99
C ARG A 260 8.50 13.92 55.53
N ALA A 261 7.94 15.11 55.27
CA ALA A 261 7.76 15.63 53.92
C ALA A 261 9.09 16.03 53.28
N LEU A 262 9.99 16.68 54.04
CA LEU A 262 11.35 17.04 53.61
C LEU A 262 12.14 15.78 53.25
N GLN A 263 12.16 14.78 54.13
CA GLN A 263 12.78 13.48 53.89
C GLN A 263 12.18 12.81 52.64
N LYS A 264 10.86 12.84 52.44
CA LYS A 264 10.25 12.32 51.19
C LYS A 264 10.58 13.13 49.93
N THR A 265 10.91 14.42 50.04
CA THR A 265 11.46 15.18 48.92
C THR A 265 12.95 14.93 48.73
N GLU A 266 13.69 14.67 49.80
CA GLU A 266 15.14 14.42 49.82
C GLU A 266 15.47 13.01 49.30
N GLU A 267 14.69 12.00 49.71
CA GLU A 267 14.62 10.65 49.12
C GLU A 267 14.33 10.71 47.62
N LYS A 268 13.35 11.52 47.19
CA LYS A 268 13.05 11.71 45.76
C LYS A 268 14.14 12.45 45.01
N ILE A 269 14.80 13.44 45.63
CA ILE A 269 15.95 14.12 45.02
C ILE A 269 17.11 13.13 44.86
N GLN A 270 17.37 12.27 45.85
CA GLN A 270 18.37 11.20 45.74
C GLN A 270 17.99 10.16 44.67
N GLU A 271 16.73 9.74 44.59
CA GLU A 271 16.22 8.86 43.54
C GLU A 271 16.37 9.51 42.16
N TYR A 272 16.07 10.81 42.02
CA TYR A 272 16.33 11.55 40.78
C TYR A 272 17.83 11.69 40.49
N GLU A 273 18.69 11.93 41.47
CA GLU A 273 20.15 12.01 41.29
C GLU A 273 20.78 10.67 40.89
N GLU A 274 20.33 9.54 41.47
CA GLU A 274 20.75 8.20 41.06
C GLU A 274 20.29 7.87 39.65
N ASN A 275 19.02 8.18 39.31
CA ASN A 275 18.53 8.04 37.94
C ASN A 275 19.29 8.95 36.96
N PHE A 276 19.66 10.18 37.35
CA PHE A 276 20.48 11.08 36.53
C PHE A 276 21.91 10.56 36.36
N LYS A 277 22.50 9.94 37.40
CA LYS A 277 23.78 9.21 37.32
C LYS A 277 23.70 8.06 36.32
N GLN A 278 22.69 7.20 36.43
CA GLN A 278 22.49 6.06 35.52
C GLN A 278 22.29 6.55 34.08
N LEU A 279 21.47 7.59 33.86
CA LEU A 279 21.33 8.26 32.56
C LEU A 279 22.66 8.81 32.05
N ARG A 280 23.50 9.40 32.90
CA ARG A 280 24.81 9.94 32.53
C ARG A 280 25.81 8.83 32.17
N GLU A 281 25.82 7.72 32.89
CA GLU A 281 26.66 6.55 32.60
C GLU A 281 26.23 5.82 31.32
N VAL A 282 24.92 5.66 31.11
CA VAL A 282 24.36 4.98 29.92
C VAL A 282 24.43 5.88 28.66
N SER A 283 24.20 7.19 28.79
CA SER A 283 24.16 8.10 27.64
C SER A 283 25.53 8.73 27.29
N GLY A 284 26.50 8.74 28.21
CA GLY A 284 27.83 9.34 28.00
C GLY A 284 27.86 10.87 27.84
N LEU A 285 26.70 11.54 27.80
CA LEU A 285 26.56 13.00 27.71
C LEU A 285 27.03 13.65 29.02
N THR A 286 27.77 14.75 28.92
CA THR A 286 28.45 15.32 30.09
C THR A 286 27.75 16.54 30.67
N SER A 287 26.91 17.22 29.88
CA SER A 287 26.05 18.33 30.31
C SER A 287 24.60 17.91 30.50
N ALA A 288 23.90 18.54 31.47
CA ALA A 288 22.48 18.33 31.70
C ALA A 288 21.61 18.82 30.53
N ASP A 289 22.02 19.90 29.86
CA ASP A 289 21.30 20.48 28.71
C ASP A 289 21.27 19.52 27.51
N GLU A 290 22.32 18.71 27.33
CA GLU A 290 22.38 17.69 26.28
C GLU A 290 21.37 16.56 26.53
N ILE A 291 21.25 16.13 27.80
CA ILE A 291 20.30 15.10 28.23
C ILE A 291 18.86 15.62 28.11
N ILE A 292 18.59 16.86 28.52
CA ILE A 292 17.27 17.51 28.37
C ILE A 292 16.92 17.66 26.88
N SER A 293 17.85 18.12 26.04
CA SER A 293 17.65 18.23 24.59
C SER A 293 17.36 16.88 23.93
N ALA A 294 18.08 15.83 24.31
CA ALA A 294 17.82 14.47 23.85
C ALA A 294 16.45 13.95 24.30
N PHE A 295 16.03 14.25 25.54
CA PHE A 295 14.73 13.85 26.08
C PHE A 295 13.58 14.57 25.37
N VAL A 296 13.67 15.90 25.19
CA VAL A 296 12.67 16.70 24.44
C VAL A 296 12.56 16.20 23.00
N LYS A 297 13.68 15.92 22.32
CA LYS A 297 13.66 15.37 20.96
C LYS A 297 12.99 13.98 20.89
N ASN A 298 13.20 13.14 21.90
CA ASN A 298 12.56 11.83 21.99
C ASN A 298 11.05 11.94 22.34
N GLU A 299 10.66 12.96 23.10
CA GLU A 299 9.26 13.32 23.36
C GLU A 299 8.57 13.85 22.09
N GLU A 300 9.22 14.72 21.32
CA GLU A 300 8.75 15.19 20.00
C GLU A 300 8.59 14.03 19.00
N GLU A 301 9.56 13.11 18.94
CA GLU A 301 9.47 11.91 18.11
C GLU A 301 8.34 10.98 18.57
N SER A 302 8.18 10.78 19.89
CA SER A 302 7.08 9.99 20.47
C SER A 302 5.71 10.62 20.18
N PHE A 303 5.60 11.95 20.26
CA PHE A 303 4.38 12.69 19.94
C PHE A 303 4.07 12.65 18.44
N SER A 304 5.09 12.72 17.58
CA SER A 304 4.95 12.53 16.13
C SER A 304 4.47 11.12 15.79
N ILE A 305 5.02 10.09 16.44
CA ILE A 305 4.58 8.69 16.29
C ILE A 305 3.13 8.51 16.78
N PHE A 306 2.76 9.11 17.91
CA PHE A 306 1.39 9.07 18.42
C PHE A 306 0.39 9.69 17.42
N ASN A 307 0.68 10.87 16.89
CA ASN A 307 -0.15 11.52 15.88
C ASN A 307 -0.25 10.70 14.58
N TYR A 308 0.85 10.06 14.16
CA TYR A 308 0.84 9.16 13.01
C TYR A 308 -0.03 7.91 13.25
N ILE A 309 0.07 7.29 14.42
CA ILE A 309 -0.79 6.16 14.81
C ILE A 309 -2.27 6.58 14.84
N GLN A 310 -2.57 7.77 15.37
CA GLN A 310 -3.94 8.30 15.38
C GLN A 310 -4.49 8.53 13.96
N ALA A 311 -3.67 9.06 13.04
CA ALA A 311 -4.04 9.22 11.63
C ALA A 311 -4.25 7.88 10.91
N VAL A 312 -3.37 6.89 11.13
CA VAL A 312 -3.50 5.53 10.56
C VAL A 312 -4.71 4.78 11.10
N ASN A 313 -5.06 4.98 12.38
CA ASN A 313 -6.30 4.44 12.94
C ASN A 313 -7.54 5.07 12.27
N GLN A 314 -7.57 6.40 12.10
CA GLN A 314 -8.66 7.07 11.37
C GLN A 314 -8.77 6.63 9.90
N GLU A 315 -7.65 6.44 9.20
CA GLU A 315 -7.65 5.86 7.85
C GLU A 315 -8.17 4.41 7.86
N SER A 316 -7.83 3.63 8.87
CA SER A 316 -8.29 2.24 9.03
C SER A 316 -9.80 2.17 9.29
N ASP A 317 -10.35 3.04 10.13
CA ASP A 317 -11.79 3.13 10.37
C ASP A 317 -12.56 3.51 9.09
N ILE A 318 -12.05 4.48 8.32
CA ILE A 318 -12.61 4.86 7.01
C ILE A 318 -12.55 3.69 6.00
N MET A 319 -11.45 2.93 5.98
CA MET A 319 -11.31 1.74 5.12
C MET A 319 -12.26 0.61 5.54
N LEU A 320 -12.52 0.44 6.84
CA LEU A 320 -13.52 -0.50 7.35
C LEU A 320 -14.95 -0.06 6.96
N GLU A 321 -15.27 1.23 7.06
CA GLU A 321 -16.58 1.74 6.62
C GLU A 321 -16.79 1.48 5.12
N GLN A 322 -15.83 1.90 4.27
CA GLN A 322 -15.87 1.66 2.83
C GLN A 322 -15.99 0.17 2.48
N ARG A 323 -15.30 -0.70 3.23
CA ARG A 323 -15.45 -2.15 3.09
C ARG A 323 -16.88 -2.61 3.39
N THR A 324 -17.48 -2.18 4.49
CA THR A 324 -18.86 -2.59 4.83
C THR A 324 -19.89 -2.07 3.83
N GLN A 325 -19.69 -0.87 3.27
CA GLN A 325 -20.52 -0.33 2.18
C GLN A 325 -20.43 -1.21 0.92
N LEU A 326 -19.22 -1.63 0.52
CA LEU A 326 -19.01 -2.54 -0.62
C LEU A 326 -19.57 -3.94 -0.37
N GLU A 327 -19.45 -4.49 0.84
CA GLU A 327 -20.04 -5.78 1.21
C GLU A 327 -21.58 -5.73 1.15
N GLN A 328 -22.20 -4.61 1.53
CA GLN A 328 -23.64 -4.38 1.36
C GLN A 328 -24.05 -4.25 -0.12
N GLU A 329 -23.28 -3.52 -0.95
CA GLU A 329 -23.56 -3.39 -2.39
C GLU A 329 -23.47 -4.75 -3.11
N ILE A 330 -22.47 -5.57 -2.76
CA ILE A 330 -22.31 -6.92 -3.32
C ILE A 330 -23.52 -7.81 -3.00
N GLU A 331 -24.00 -7.81 -1.76
CA GLU A 331 -25.16 -8.65 -1.39
C GLU A 331 -26.49 -8.09 -1.94
N ALA A 332 -26.60 -6.76 -2.11
CA ALA A 332 -27.72 -6.13 -2.84
C ALA A 332 -27.75 -6.55 -4.33
N LEU A 333 -26.61 -6.50 -5.02
CA LEU A 333 -26.50 -6.97 -6.41
C LEU A 333 -26.75 -8.48 -6.54
N ARG A 334 -26.28 -9.27 -5.56
CA ARG A 334 -26.49 -10.73 -5.52
C ARG A 334 -27.95 -11.10 -5.33
N THR A 335 -28.65 -10.45 -4.40
CA THR A 335 -30.10 -10.66 -4.19
C THR A 335 -30.90 -10.17 -5.40
N GLU A 336 -30.51 -9.07 -6.04
CA GLU A 336 -31.12 -8.63 -7.31
C GLU A 336 -30.91 -9.65 -8.45
N GLN A 337 -29.72 -10.27 -8.56
CA GLN A 337 -29.46 -11.34 -9.53
C GLN A 337 -30.34 -12.58 -9.27
N VAL A 338 -30.40 -13.05 -8.02
CA VAL A 338 -31.26 -14.20 -7.64
C VAL A 338 -32.73 -13.90 -7.95
N ASN A 339 -33.20 -12.68 -7.70
CA ASN A 339 -34.56 -12.26 -8.05
C ASN A 339 -34.79 -12.26 -9.58
N LYS A 340 -33.83 -11.78 -10.38
CA LYS A 340 -33.90 -11.83 -11.86
C LYS A 340 -33.88 -13.27 -12.39
N GLU A 341 -33.14 -14.18 -11.75
CA GLU A 341 -33.10 -15.60 -12.12
C GLU A 341 -34.41 -16.32 -11.75
N ASN A 342 -34.97 -16.05 -10.57
CA ASN A 342 -36.29 -16.54 -10.16
C ASN A 342 -37.42 -16.06 -11.09
N GLN A 343 -37.40 -14.79 -11.50
CA GLN A 343 -38.34 -14.24 -12.50
C GLN A 343 -38.22 -14.98 -13.84
N ARG A 344 -37.00 -15.20 -14.34
CA ARG A 344 -36.77 -15.98 -15.57
C ARG A 344 -37.27 -17.42 -15.43
N PHE A 345 -37.05 -18.07 -14.30
CA PHE A 345 -37.50 -19.44 -14.05
C PHE A 345 -39.04 -19.53 -14.03
N SER A 346 -39.71 -18.56 -13.40
CA SER A 346 -41.18 -18.44 -13.42
C SER A 346 -41.72 -18.34 -14.84
N ILE A 347 -41.20 -17.40 -15.64
CA ILE A 347 -41.58 -17.18 -17.04
C ILE A 347 -41.33 -18.44 -17.90
N ILE A 348 -40.21 -19.14 -17.69
CA ILE A 348 -39.90 -20.39 -18.40
C ILE A 348 -40.90 -21.51 -18.04
N ASN A 349 -41.35 -21.58 -16.78
CA ASN A 349 -42.34 -22.59 -16.37
C ASN A 349 -43.75 -22.24 -16.88
N GLU A 350 -44.12 -20.96 -16.95
CA GLU A 350 -45.36 -20.49 -17.57
C GLU A 350 -45.39 -20.86 -19.07
N TYR A 351 -44.32 -20.58 -19.82
CA TYR A 351 -44.20 -21.01 -21.22
C TYR A 351 -44.22 -22.54 -21.40
N LYS A 352 -43.67 -23.31 -20.46
CA LYS A 352 -43.77 -24.78 -20.49
C LYS A 352 -45.20 -25.25 -20.25
N GLY A 353 -45.90 -24.69 -19.24
CA GLY A 353 -47.30 -25.02 -18.97
C GLY A 353 -48.18 -24.79 -20.19
N ASN A 354 -48.02 -23.64 -20.84
CA ASN A 354 -48.70 -23.26 -22.08
C ASN A 354 -48.25 -24.04 -23.34
N LEU A 355 -47.28 -24.96 -23.22
CA LEU A 355 -46.86 -25.89 -24.29
C LEU A 355 -47.28 -27.34 -24.03
N PHE A 356 -47.81 -27.65 -22.85
CA PHE A 356 -48.28 -28.98 -22.45
C PHE A 356 -49.78 -29.01 -22.10
N SER A 357 -50.51 -27.99 -22.54
CA SER A 357 -51.98 -27.86 -22.53
C SER A 357 -52.51 -27.56 -23.93
#